data_AF-A0A953ER45-F1
#
_entry.id   AF-A0A953ER45-F1
#
_cell.length_a   1.000
_cell.length_b   1.000
_cell.length_c   1.000
_cell.angle_alpha   90.00
_cell.angle_beta   90.00
_cell.angle_gamma   90.00
#
_symmetry.space_group_name_H-M   'P 1'
#
loop_
_entity.id
_entity.type
_entity.pdbx_description
1 polymer ?
#
loop_
_entity_poly.entity_id
_entity_poly.type
_entity_poly.pdbx_seq_one_letter_code
_entity_poly.pdbx_strand_id
1 'polypeptide(L)'
;SYQAIKHRMAAMKTWLEAAHAITDEAAESGSAKLAAAAAAYVGEQGSELMHECVQFHGGIGVTYEHDLHLFLRRHTLNRASYGTPSSHRQRVAAAVAAEASVREQIPA
;
A
#
# COMPACT_ATOMS: atom_id res chain seq x y z
N SER A 1 -2.18 -26.11 17.36
CA SER A 1 -1.78 -25.59 16.04
C SER A 1 -1.92 -24.07 16.06
N TYR A 2 -0.99 -23.32 15.46
CA TYR A 2 -1.03 -21.85 15.43
C TYR A 2 -1.74 -21.33 14.17
N GLN A 3 -2.96 -21.81 13.90
CA GLN A 3 -3.64 -21.50 12.64
C GLN A 3 -3.96 -20.01 12.49
N ALA A 4 -4.34 -19.33 13.57
CA ALA A 4 -4.58 -17.89 13.55
C ALA A 4 -3.36 -17.09 13.05
N ILE A 5 -2.15 -17.45 13.48
CA ILE A 5 -0.91 -16.80 13.04
C ILE A 5 -0.65 -17.10 11.56
N LYS A 6 -0.80 -18.37 11.14
CA LYS A 6 -0.61 -18.77 9.74
C LYS A 6 -1.56 -18.03 8.79
N HIS A 7 -2.83 -17.88 9.17
CA HIS A 7 -3.81 -17.14 8.37
C HIS A 7 -3.44 -15.66 8.23
N ARG A 8 -3.04 -15.01 9.33
CA ARG A 8 -2.58 -13.61 9.32
C ARG A 8 -1.32 -13.43 8.46
N MET A 9 -0.33 -14.31 8.59
CA MET A 9 0.88 -14.30 7.75
C MET A 9 0.56 -14.51 6.27
N ALA A 10 -0.37 -15.41 5.93
CA ALA A 10 -0.78 -15.63 4.55
C ALA A 10 -1.47 -14.39 3.97
N ALA A 11 -2.36 -13.75 4.72
CA ALA A 11 -3.01 -12.49 4.31
C ALA A 11 -1.98 -11.38 4.07
N MET A 12 -1.04 -11.18 5.01
CA MET A 12 0.03 -10.20 4.84
C MET A 12 0.91 -10.47 3.63
N LYS A 13 1.22 -11.74 3.34
CA LYS A 13 1.99 -12.10 2.15
C LYS A 13 1.23 -11.71 0.88
N THR A 14 -0.08 -11.97 0.81
CA THR A 14 -0.90 -11.50 -0.32
C THR A 14 -0.87 -9.99 -0.47
N TRP A 15 -0.97 -9.24 0.63
CA TRP A 15 -0.90 -7.78 0.59
C TRP A 15 0.45 -7.27 0.10
N LEU A 16 1.55 -7.88 0.56
CA LEU A 16 2.90 -7.53 0.17
C LEU A 16 3.15 -7.80 -1.32
N GLU A 17 2.74 -8.96 -1.83
CA GLU A 17 2.89 -9.27 -3.26
C GLU A 17 2.10 -8.32 -4.15
N ALA A 18 0.88 -7.97 -3.76
CA ALA A 18 0.08 -6.96 -4.47
C ALA A 18 0.73 -5.58 -4.42
N ALA A 19 1.37 -5.21 -3.30
CA ALA A 19 2.12 -3.95 -3.17
C ALA A 19 3.34 -3.91 -4.08
N HIS A 20 4.10 -5.00 -4.21
CA HIS A 20 5.20 -5.10 -5.17
C HIS A 20 4.67 -4.99 -6.60
N ALA A 21 3.70 -5.82 -6.99
CA ALA A 21 3.17 -5.85 -8.34
C ALA A 21 2.68 -4.48 -8.84
N ILE A 22 1.92 -3.74 -8.02
CA ILE A 22 1.42 -2.41 -8.42
C ILE A 22 2.53 -1.35 -8.43
N THR A 23 3.54 -1.47 -7.57
CA THR A 23 4.65 -0.51 -7.50
C THR A 23 5.61 -0.71 -8.66
N ASP A 24 5.92 -1.96 -9.00
CA ASP A 24 6.78 -2.31 -10.13
C ASP A 24 6.13 -1.86 -11.45
N GLU A 25 4.85 -2.18 -11.66
CA GLU A 25 4.10 -1.72 -12.84
C GLU A 25 4.01 -0.18 -12.91
N ALA A 26 3.84 0.51 -11.77
CA ALA A 26 3.85 1.96 -11.74
C ALA A 26 5.23 2.55 -12.10
N ALA A 27 6.30 1.90 -11.68
CA ALA A 27 7.67 2.31 -12.00
C ALA A 27 8.02 2.07 -13.47
N GLU A 28 7.63 0.92 -14.02
CA GLU A 28 7.87 0.55 -15.43
C GLU A 28 7.05 1.41 -16.40
N SER A 29 5.77 1.62 -16.11
CA SER A 29 4.88 2.39 -16.99
C SER A 29 5.09 3.90 -16.92
N GLY A 30 5.65 4.42 -15.82
CA GLY A 30 5.70 5.86 -15.53
C GLY A 30 4.32 6.52 -15.39
N SER A 31 3.25 5.72 -15.28
CA SER A 31 1.88 6.20 -15.26
C SER A 31 1.53 6.90 -13.95
N ALA A 32 1.17 8.18 -14.02
CA ALA A 32 0.72 8.94 -12.85
C ALA A 32 -0.51 8.33 -12.17
N LYS A 33 -1.39 7.65 -12.93
CA LYS A 33 -2.55 6.92 -12.41
C LYS A 33 -2.11 5.71 -11.59
N LEU A 34 -1.18 4.91 -12.13
CA LEU A 34 -0.67 3.72 -11.44
C LEU A 34 0.19 4.10 -10.23
N ALA A 35 1.00 5.15 -10.32
CA ALA A 35 1.74 5.68 -9.17
C ALA A 35 0.82 6.14 -8.04
N ALA A 36 -0.31 6.79 -8.36
CA ALA A 36 -1.32 7.14 -7.35
C ALA A 36 -1.99 5.89 -6.77
N ALA A 37 -2.32 4.90 -7.60
CA ALA A 37 -2.91 3.65 -7.13
C ALA A 37 -1.95 2.87 -6.20
N ALA A 38 -0.67 2.79 -6.55
CA ALA A 38 0.38 2.19 -5.73
C ALA A 38 0.52 2.91 -4.39
N ALA A 39 0.63 4.24 -4.40
CA ALA A 39 0.74 5.04 -3.18
C ALA A 39 -0.49 4.89 -2.26
N ALA A 40 -1.70 4.82 -2.83
CA ALA A 40 -2.92 4.55 -2.07
C ALA A 40 -2.90 3.15 -1.43
N TYR A 41 -2.53 2.13 -2.22
CA TYR A 41 -2.54 0.74 -1.76
C TYR A 41 -1.50 0.48 -0.67
N VAL A 42 -0.25 0.87 -0.92
CA VAL A 42 0.86 0.72 0.04
C VAL A 42 0.59 1.53 1.30
N GLY A 43 0.10 2.76 1.17
CA GLY A 43 -0.18 3.62 2.31
C GLY A 43 -1.32 3.12 3.21
N GLU A 44 -2.30 2.40 2.66
CA GLU A 44 -3.39 1.79 3.44
C GLU A 44 -2.96 0.44 4.03
N GLN A 45 -2.54 -0.52 3.19
CA GLN A 45 -2.23 -1.89 3.62
C GLN A 45 -0.93 -1.99 4.43
N GLY A 46 0.05 -1.13 4.13
CA GLY A 46 1.33 -1.12 4.84
C GLY A 46 1.18 -0.78 6.32
N SER A 47 0.15 -0.02 6.71
CA SER A 47 -0.09 0.30 8.13
C SER A 47 -0.47 -0.95 8.91
N GLU A 48 -1.45 -1.71 8.43
CA GLU A 48 -1.86 -2.97 9.05
C GLU A 48 -0.72 -3.99 9.05
N LEU A 49 0.02 -4.11 7.95
CA LEU A 49 1.16 -5.02 7.84
C LEU A 49 2.25 -4.70 8.88
N MET A 50 2.59 -3.42 9.09
CA MET A 50 3.56 -3.04 10.13
C MET A 50 3.04 -3.32 11.55
N HIS A 51 1.74 -3.12 11.81
CA HIS A 51 1.14 -3.45 13.11
C HIS A 51 1.16 -4.95 13.40
N GLU A 52 0.83 -5.77 12.42
CA GLU A 52 0.93 -7.23 12.48
C GLU A 52 2.36 -7.70 12.74
N CYS A 53 3.35 -7.10 12.06
CA CYS A 53 4.76 -7.35 12.35
C CYS A 53 5.09 -7.06 13.81
N VAL A 54 4.64 -5.93 14.37
CA VAL A 54 4.90 -5.59 15.78
C VAL A 54 4.25 -6.63 16.70
N GLN A 55 3.01 -7.02 16.41
CA GLN A 55 2.28 -7.99 17.21
C GLN A 55 2.94 -9.38 17.22
N PHE A 56 3.59 -9.78 16.12
CA PHE A 56 4.32 -11.06 16.05
C PHE A 56 5.67 -11.04 16.78
N HIS A 57 6.36 -9.89 16.78
CA HIS A 57 7.62 -9.75 17.51
C HIS A 57 7.37 -9.48 19.00
N GLY A 58 6.19 -8.98 19.37
CA GLY A 58 5.90 -8.57 20.73
C GLY A 58 6.69 -7.32 21.13
N GLY A 59 7.03 -7.22 22.42
CA GLY A 59 7.71 -6.03 22.97
C GLY A 59 9.02 -5.67 22.26
N ILE A 60 9.81 -6.66 21.82
CA ILE A 60 11.10 -6.41 21.15
C ILE A 60 10.95 -5.61 19.85
N GLY A 61 9.77 -5.69 19.20
CA GLY A 61 9.48 -4.96 17.97
C GLY A 61 9.44 -3.44 18.13
N VAL A 62 9.39 -2.94 19.37
CA VAL A 62 9.36 -1.50 19.71
C VAL A 62 10.56 -1.04 20.55
N THR A 63 11.57 -1.90 20.74
CA THR A 63 12.78 -1.59 21.49
C THR A 63 14.00 -1.44 20.56
N TYR A 64 15.17 -1.13 21.12
CA TYR A 64 16.40 -0.90 20.35
C TYR A 64 17.09 -2.20 19.90
N GLU A 65 16.65 -3.34 20.40
CA GLU A 65 17.18 -4.66 20.06
C GLU A 65 16.67 -5.18 18.70
N HIS A 66 15.63 -4.56 18.12
CA HIS A 66 15.12 -4.93 16.80
C HIS A 66 14.64 -3.71 15.99
N ASP A 67 15.06 -3.61 14.74
CA ASP A 67 14.87 -2.43 13.89
C ASP A 67 13.44 -2.20 13.37
N LEU A 68 12.48 -3.09 13.70
CA LEU A 68 11.10 -3.01 13.21
C LEU A 68 10.46 -1.62 13.44
N HIS A 69 10.71 -1.03 14.60
CA HIS A 69 10.22 0.29 14.97
C HIS A 69 10.74 1.43 14.07
N LEU A 70 11.91 1.27 13.42
CA LEU A 70 12.40 2.20 12.39
C LEU A 70 11.53 2.14 11.13
N PHE A 71 11.17 0.93 10.68
CA PHE A 71 10.32 0.74 9.51
C PHE A 71 8.89 1.23 9.75
N LEU A 72 8.33 0.98 10.94
CA LEU A 72 7.02 1.52 11.33
C LEU A 72 6.98 3.05 11.26
N ARG A 73 8.00 3.73 11.83
CA ARG A 73 8.10 5.20 11.76
C ARG A 73 8.28 5.70 10.33
N ARG A 74 9.10 5.03 9.53
CA ARG A 74 9.31 5.38 8.12
C ARG A 74 8.03 5.25 7.29
N HIS A 75 7.30 4.14 7.45
CA HIS A 75 6.00 3.95 6.79
C HIS A 75 5.01 5.03 7.20
N THR A 76 4.91 5.31 8.50
CA THR A 76 4.01 6.34 9.05
C THR A 76 4.30 7.71 8.44
N LEU A 77 5.57 8.10 8.34
CA LEU A 77 5.98 9.35 7.70
C LEU A 77 5.66 9.34 6.20
N ASN A 78 6.10 8.31 5.46
CA ASN A 78 5.91 8.20 4.02
C ASN A 78 4.43 8.26 3.62
N ARG A 79 3.54 7.63 4.40
CA ARG A 79 2.08 7.66 4.20
C ARG A 79 1.49 9.07 4.25
N ALA A 80 2.17 10.02 4.89
CA ALA A 80 1.74 11.41 5.01
C ALA A 80 2.51 12.39 4.11
N SER A 81 3.72 12.04 3.65
CA SER A 81 4.64 13.00 3.00
C SER A 81 4.27 13.41 1.57
N TYR A 82 3.61 12.55 0.78
CA TYR A 82 3.41 12.78 -0.67
C TYR A 82 1.93 12.78 -1.10
N GLY A 83 1.04 13.02 -0.14
CA GLY A 83 -0.39 12.84 -0.30
C GLY A 83 -0.88 11.67 0.56
N THR A 84 -2.10 11.79 1.07
CA THR A 84 -2.71 10.71 1.87
C THR A 84 -3.27 9.62 0.97
N PRO A 85 -3.45 8.38 1.45
CA PRO A 85 -4.10 7.32 0.68
C PRO A 85 -5.47 7.73 0.14
N SER A 86 -6.23 8.53 0.89
CA SER A 86 -7.51 9.08 0.44
C SER A 86 -7.36 10.03 -0.76
N SER A 87 -6.41 10.97 -0.71
CA SER A 87 -6.11 11.88 -1.82
C SER A 87 -5.68 11.12 -3.08
N HIS A 88 -4.85 10.08 -2.92
CA HIS A 88 -4.45 9.23 -4.04
C HIS A 88 -5.62 8.44 -4.64
N ARG A 89 -6.54 7.90 -3.82
CA ARG A 89 -7.78 7.27 -4.33
C ARG A 89 -8.65 8.25 -5.12
N GLN A 90 -8.77 9.49 -4.66
CA GLN A 90 -9.51 10.52 -5.40
C GLN A 90 -8.87 10.82 -6.76
N ARG A 91 -7.53 10.89 -6.83
CA ARG A 91 -6.80 11.06 -8.10
C ARG A 91 -7.05 9.90 -9.07
N VAL A 92 -7.05 8.67 -8.58
CA VAL A 92 -7.37 7.48 -9.39
C VAL A 92 -8.82 7.54 -9.88
N ALA A 93 -9.77 7.86 -9.00
CA ALA A 93 -11.18 8.00 -9.38
C ALA A 93 -11.39 9.06 -10.46
N ALA A 94 -10.74 10.22 -10.33
CA ALA A 94 -10.79 11.29 -11.34
C ALA A 94 -10.21 10.84 -12.69
N ALA A 95 -9.08 10.12 -12.68
CA ALA A 95 -8.47 9.60 -13.91
C ALA A 95 -9.38 8.58 -14.61
N VAL A 96 -10.00 7.66 -13.86
CA VAL A 96 -10.94 6.67 -14.41
C VAL A 96 -12.19 7.34 -14.98
N ALA A 97 -12.74 8.35 -14.31
CA ALA A 97 -13.89 9.10 -14.80
C ALA A 97 -13.57 9.86 -16.11
N ALA A 98 -12.38 10.44 -16.21
CA ALA A 98 -11.92 11.10 -17.43
C ALA A 98 -11.79 10.11 -18.60
N GLU A 99 -11.20 8.93 -18.36
CA GLU A 99 -11.07 7.87 -19.37
C GLU A 99 -12.43 7.36 -19.86
N ALA A 100 -13.40 7.22 -18.96
CA ALA A 100 -14.77 6.84 -19.32
C ALA A 100 -15.44 7.88 -20.23
N SER A 101 -15.26 9.17 -19.91
CA SER A 101 -15.83 10.28 -20.70
C SER A 101 -15.26 10.35 -22.12
N VAL A 102 -13.96 10.03 -22.29
CA VAL A 102 -13.33 9.96 -23.62
C VAL A 102 -13.87 8.79 -24.43
N ARG A 103 -14.11 7.63 -23.80
CA ARG A 103 -14.63 6.44 -24.48
C ARG A 103 -16.05 6.64 -25.03
N GLU A 104 -16.87 7.44 -24.37
CA GLU A 104 -18.22 7.78 -24.83
C GLU A 104 -18.25 8.75 -26.03
N GLN A 105 -17.14 9.45 -26.31
CA GLN A 105 -17.06 10.48 -27.36
C GLN A 105 -16.55 9.97 -28.71
N ILE A 106 -16.14 8.70 -28.83
CA ILE A 106 -15.70 8.09 -30.10
C ILE A 106 -16.91 7.39 -30.76
N PRO A 107 -17.52 7.95 -31.82
CA PRO A 107 -18.56 7.24 -32.58
C PRO A 107 -17.94 6.07 -33.34
N ALA A 108 -18.71 4.98 -33.48
CA ALA A 108 -18.34 3.75 -34.17
C ALA A 108 -17.99 3.94 -35.65
#